data_AF-A0A9D3WK66-F1
#
_entry.id   AF-A0A9D3WK66-F1
#
_cell.length_a   1.000
_cell.length_b   1.000
_cell.length_c   1.000
_cell.angle_alpha   90.00
_cell.angle_beta   90.00
_cell.angle_gamma   90.00
#
_symmetry.space_group_name_H-M   'P 1'
#
loop_
_entity.id
_entity.type
_entity.pdbx_description
1 polymer ?
#
loop_
_entity_poly.entity_id
_entity_poly.type
_entity_poly.pdbx_seq_one_letter_code
_entity_poly.pdbx_strand_id
1 'polypeptide(L)'
;MALVIGKKVHNGCNCAFFTHMRKDLNSLHNNAQQAYVDLMNQVQYIEVSLDRQTTKQILANRLHLKTNIDVVRWLSFQGCAFRGHDKSSGSKNRGNFLELLSLLASYNEKVEDVLKSAPQNASYTSTIQKEILQIYASRVCNVIREEIGDRKFSIIVDEARD
;
A
#
# COMPACT_ATOMS: atom_id res chain seq x y z
N MET A 1 49.58 23.37 -44.60
CA MET A 1 48.96 22.77 -43.39
C MET A 1 47.81 23.67 -42.98
N ALA A 2 46.58 23.31 -43.32
CA ALA A 2 45.41 24.17 -43.15
C ALA A 2 44.91 24.14 -41.70
N LEU A 3 44.94 25.29 -41.02
CA LEU A 3 44.28 25.47 -39.73
C LEU A 3 42.77 25.53 -39.96
N VAL A 4 42.04 24.52 -39.46
CA VAL A 4 40.58 24.59 -39.37
C VAL A 4 40.23 25.51 -38.22
N ILE A 5 39.89 26.77 -38.55
CA ILE A 5 39.39 27.75 -37.59
C ILE A 5 37.94 27.39 -37.28
N GLY A 6 37.68 26.87 -36.08
CA GLY A 6 36.32 26.62 -35.61
C GLY A 6 35.49 27.91 -35.64
N LYS A 7 34.35 27.88 -36.35
CA LYS A 7 33.40 29.01 -36.41
C LYS A 7 32.92 29.36 -35.01
N LYS A 8 33.23 30.56 -34.55
CA LYS A 8 32.70 31.14 -33.32
C LYS A 8 31.23 31.51 -33.54
N VAL A 9 30.30 30.75 -32.96
CA VAL A 9 28.85 31.00 -33.06
C VAL A 9 28.48 32.13 -32.10
N HIS A 10 28.38 33.36 -32.63
CA HIS A 10 27.97 34.56 -31.89
C HIS A 10 26.45 34.67 -31.78
N ASN A 11 25.77 33.69 -31.17
CA ASN A 11 24.31 33.68 -31.08
C ASN A 11 23.74 33.81 -29.65
N GLY A 12 24.47 34.48 -28.76
CA GLY A 12 23.99 34.95 -27.46
C GLY A 12 23.08 33.97 -26.70
N CYS A 13 22.04 34.51 -26.05
CA CYS A 13 21.04 33.77 -25.28
C CYS A 13 20.22 32.73 -26.09
N ASN A 14 20.43 32.61 -27.41
CA ASN A 14 19.67 31.74 -28.32
C ASN A 14 20.51 30.56 -28.86
N CYS A 15 21.70 30.29 -28.31
CA CYS A 15 22.38 29.03 -28.63
C CYS A 15 21.63 27.85 -27.97
N ALA A 16 21.53 26.72 -28.67
CA ALA A 16 20.77 25.55 -28.20
C ALA A 16 21.16 25.11 -26.77
N PHE A 17 22.43 25.26 -26.42
CA PHE A 17 22.95 25.01 -25.07
C PHE A 17 22.38 25.98 -24.03
N PHE A 18 22.36 27.28 -24.31
CA PHE A 18 21.74 28.28 -23.42
C PHE A 18 20.21 28.15 -23.36
N THR A 19 19.56 27.70 -24.43
CA THR A 19 18.12 27.40 -24.45
C THR A 19 17.80 26.17 -23.60
N HIS A 20 18.67 25.15 -23.59
CA HIS A 20 18.54 23.96 -22.76
C HIS A 20 18.85 24.23 -21.28
N MET A 21 19.82 25.10 -20.97
CA MET A 21 20.17 25.51 -19.59
C MET A 21 19.39 26.73 -19.08
N ARG A 22 18.40 27.25 -19.82
CA ARG A 22 17.80 28.57 -19.53
C ARG A 22 17.07 28.59 -18.18
N LYS A 23 17.34 29.70 -17.45
CA LYS A 23 16.82 30.32 -16.21
C LYS A 23 15.51 29.86 -15.52
N ASP A 24 14.69 29.02 -16.12
CA ASP A 24 13.45 28.58 -15.49
C ASP A 24 13.73 27.42 -14.53
N LEU A 25 13.25 27.53 -13.28
CA LEU A 25 13.46 26.52 -12.23
C LEU A 25 13.04 25.10 -12.69
N ASN A 26 12.09 25.01 -13.62
CA ASN A 26 11.50 23.75 -14.09
C ASN A 26 12.00 23.30 -15.48
N SER A 27 13.16 23.76 -15.95
CA SER A 27 13.73 23.26 -17.21
C SER A 27 14.01 21.76 -17.13
N LEU A 28 13.94 21.04 -18.26
CA LEU A 28 14.24 19.61 -18.31
C LEU A 28 15.65 19.30 -17.79
N HIS A 29 16.62 20.17 -18.06
CA HIS A 29 17.97 20.05 -17.52
C HIS A 29 18.01 20.16 -16.00
N ASN A 30 17.38 21.18 -15.42
CA ASN A 30 17.39 21.41 -13.98
C ASN A 30 16.68 20.26 -13.24
N ASN A 31 15.57 19.77 -13.80
CA ASN A 31 14.86 18.61 -13.25
C ASN A 31 15.71 17.33 -13.33
N ALA A 32 16.39 17.09 -14.45
CA ALA A 32 17.27 15.92 -14.61
C ALA A 32 18.49 16.00 -13.69
N GLN A 33 19.07 17.19 -13.53
CA GLN A 33 20.18 17.42 -12.61
C GLN A 33 19.74 17.25 -11.15
N GLN A 34 18.57 17.76 -10.79
CA GLN A 34 18.01 17.59 -9.45
C GLN A 34 17.70 16.11 -9.18
N ALA A 35 17.08 15.40 -10.13
CA ALA A 35 16.82 13.97 -10.01
C ALA A 35 18.12 13.15 -9.86
N TYR A 36 19.19 13.53 -10.55
CA TYR A 36 20.51 12.93 -10.35
C TYR A 36 21.06 13.21 -8.94
N VAL A 37 20.98 14.45 -8.45
CA VAL A 37 21.41 14.80 -7.09
C VAL A 37 20.61 14.04 -6.03
N ASP A 38 19.29 13.95 -6.19
CA ASP A 38 18.40 13.20 -5.30
C ASP A 38 18.70 11.69 -5.36
N LEU A 39 18.99 11.14 -6.54
CA LEU A 39 19.43 9.74 -6.72
C LEU A 39 20.80 9.47 -6.08
N MET A 40 21.68 10.46 -5.97
CA MET A 40 22.96 10.30 -5.27
C MET A 40 22.83 10.50 -3.76
N ASN A 41 21.69 10.99 -3.28
CA ASN A 41 21.43 11.16 -1.86
C ASN A 41 21.03 9.82 -1.20
N GLN A 42 22.03 9.09 -0.73
CA GLN A 42 21.85 7.77 -0.10
C GLN A 42 20.88 7.77 1.09
N VAL A 43 20.71 8.90 1.78
CA VAL A 43 19.77 9.03 2.93
C VAL A 43 18.30 8.89 2.49
N GLN A 44 18.01 9.15 1.20
CA GLN A 44 16.68 9.01 0.62
C GLN A 44 16.43 7.64 -0.01
N TYR A 45 17.40 6.74 0.02
CA TYR A 45 17.23 5.39 -0.54
C TYR A 45 16.13 4.65 0.20
N ILE A 46 15.38 3.85 -0.54
CA ILE A 46 14.27 3.06 0.00
C ILE A 46 14.78 2.17 1.14
N GLU A 47 15.92 1.51 0.96
CA GLU A 47 16.55 0.68 1.99
C GLU A 47 16.88 1.46 3.26
N VAL A 48 17.53 2.62 3.13
CA VAL A 48 17.86 3.50 4.28
C VAL A 48 16.60 4.06 4.95
N SER A 49 15.57 4.38 4.16
CA SER A 49 14.27 4.84 4.67
C SER A 49 13.50 3.73 5.40
N LEU A 50 13.58 2.49 4.91
CA LEU A 50 13.02 1.30 5.54
C LEU A 50 13.77 0.98 6.85
N ASP A 51 15.09 1.05 6.86
CA ASP A 51 15.92 0.87 8.06
C ASP A 51 15.74 2.01 9.07
N ARG A 52 15.40 3.21 8.60
CA ARG A 52 15.06 4.38 9.43
C ARG A 52 13.68 4.25 10.10
N GLN A 53 12.89 3.20 9.79
CA GLN A 53 11.66 2.96 10.52
C GLN A 53 11.94 2.73 12.00
N THR A 54 11.33 3.56 12.83
CA THR A 54 11.50 3.45 14.28
C THR A 54 10.85 2.15 14.78
N THR A 55 11.45 1.53 15.80
CA THR A 55 10.84 0.37 16.49
C THR A 55 9.39 0.64 16.89
N LYS A 56 9.08 1.89 17.26
CA LYS A 56 7.72 2.35 17.57
C LYS A 56 6.77 2.21 16.37
N GLN A 57 7.19 2.64 15.17
CA GLN A 57 6.39 2.48 13.94
C GLN A 57 6.18 1.01 13.57
N ILE A 58 7.22 0.18 13.70
CA ILE A 58 7.11 -1.27 13.43
C ILE A 58 6.09 -1.91 14.37
N LEU A 59 6.16 -1.61 15.66
CA LEU A 59 5.21 -2.13 16.66
C LEU A 59 3.79 -1.63 16.41
N ALA A 60 3.61 -0.36 16.05
CA ALA A 60 2.32 0.21 15.70
C ALA A 60 1.69 -0.49 14.47
N ASN A 61 2.47 -0.67 13.40
CA ASN A 61 2.02 -1.34 12.19
C ASN A 61 1.65 -2.81 12.46
N ARG A 62 2.45 -3.51 13.28
CA ARG A 62 2.14 -4.89 13.70
C ARG A 62 0.86 -4.98 14.50
N LEU A 63 0.64 -4.06 15.46
CA LEU A 63 -0.59 -4.01 16.23
C LEU A 63 -1.79 -3.77 15.32
N HIS A 64 -1.69 -2.79 14.42
CA HIS A 64 -2.75 -2.48 13.48
C HIS A 64 -3.07 -3.69 12.57
N LEU A 65 -2.06 -4.33 11.97
CA LEU A 65 -2.27 -5.51 11.14
C LEU A 65 -2.90 -6.66 11.93
N LYS A 66 -2.42 -6.91 13.15
CA LYS A 66 -2.96 -7.96 14.03
C LYS A 66 -4.45 -7.73 14.30
N THR A 67 -4.84 -6.51 14.67
CA THR A 67 -6.25 -6.15 14.90
C THR A 67 -7.11 -6.43 13.66
N ASN A 68 -6.64 -6.06 12.46
CA ASN A 68 -7.35 -6.37 11.22
C ASN A 68 -7.49 -7.88 10.99
N ILE A 69 -6.42 -8.65 11.20
CA ILE A 69 -6.44 -10.12 11.04
C ILE A 69 -7.46 -10.76 11.98
N ASP A 70 -7.53 -10.31 13.24
CA ASP A 70 -8.46 -10.84 14.24
C ASP A 70 -9.92 -10.53 13.87
N VAL A 71 -10.21 -9.31 13.40
CA VAL A 71 -11.53 -8.92 12.89
C VAL A 71 -11.94 -9.75 11.68
N VAL A 72 -11.05 -9.89 10.68
CA VAL A 72 -11.33 -10.71 9.48
C VAL A 72 -11.62 -12.15 9.88
N ARG A 73 -10.80 -12.72 10.75
CA ARG A 73 -10.95 -14.09 11.23
C ARG A 73 -12.32 -14.30 11.90
N TRP A 74 -12.70 -13.38 12.79
CA TRP A 74 -13.96 -13.49 13.51
C TRP A 74 -15.15 -13.43 12.54
N LEU A 75 -15.17 -12.45 11.62
CA LEU A 75 -16.24 -12.31 10.64
C LEU A 75 -16.34 -13.52 9.70
N SER A 76 -15.20 -14.01 9.20
CA SER A 76 -15.14 -15.21 8.36
C SER A 76 -15.70 -16.43 9.09
N PHE A 77 -15.31 -16.63 10.35
CA PHE A 77 -15.72 -17.81 11.12
C PHE A 77 -17.20 -17.78 11.49
N GLN A 78 -17.76 -16.59 11.72
CA GLN A 78 -19.19 -16.40 11.99
C GLN A 78 -20.05 -16.32 10.72
N GLY A 79 -19.45 -16.34 9.52
CA GLY A 79 -20.18 -16.14 8.26
C GLY A 79 -20.82 -14.76 8.13
N CYS A 80 -20.30 -13.76 8.84
CA CYS A 80 -20.87 -12.41 8.86
C CYS A 80 -20.38 -11.59 7.67
N ALA A 81 -21.27 -10.78 7.10
CA ALA A 81 -20.91 -9.84 6.05
C ALA A 81 -19.87 -8.83 6.56
N PHE A 82 -18.86 -8.52 5.74
CA PHE A 82 -17.79 -7.59 6.11
C PHE A 82 -18.17 -6.13 5.88
N ARG A 83 -18.96 -5.89 4.81
CA ARG A 83 -19.32 -4.56 4.33
C ARG A 83 -20.74 -4.22 4.74
N GLY A 84 -20.95 -2.96 5.12
CA GLY A 84 -22.26 -2.33 5.21
C GLY A 84 -22.62 -1.62 3.91
N HIS A 85 -23.87 -1.17 3.82
CA HIS A 85 -24.38 -0.41 2.68
C HIS A 85 -23.69 0.96 2.55
N ASP A 86 -23.53 1.68 3.67
CA ASP A 86 -22.82 2.95 3.74
C ASP A 86 -21.65 2.86 4.72
N LYS A 87 -20.44 3.19 4.25
CA LYS A 87 -19.20 3.22 5.05
C LYS A 87 -18.75 4.63 5.43
N SER A 88 -19.53 5.65 5.05
CA SER A 88 -19.27 7.05 5.38
C SER A 88 -19.13 7.25 6.89
N SER A 89 -18.40 8.27 7.30
CA SER A 89 -18.24 8.59 8.74
C SER A 89 -19.54 9.00 9.41
N GLY A 90 -20.54 9.45 8.65
CA GLY A 90 -21.87 9.84 9.16
C GLY A 90 -22.86 8.69 9.26
N SER A 91 -22.52 7.49 8.76
CA SER A 91 -23.40 6.33 8.85
C SER A 91 -23.51 5.84 10.30
N LYS A 92 -24.73 5.47 10.71
CA LYS A 92 -24.99 4.81 12.00
C LYS A 92 -24.45 3.38 12.06
N ASN A 93 -24.25 2.74 10.91
CA ASN A 93 -23.70 1.39 10.80
C ASN A 93 -22.83 1.33 9.55
N ARG A 94 -21.52 1.36 9.77
CA ARG A 94 -20.48 1.37 8.71
C ARG A 94 -20.14 -0.02 8.21
N GLY A 95 -20.89 -1.04 8.65
CA GLY A 95 -20.66 -2.45 8.38
C GLY A 95 -19.80 -3.11 9.44
N ASN A 96 -20.01 -4.41 9.62
CA ASN A 96 -19.47 -5.19 10.74
C ASN A 96 -17.95 -5.08 10.91
N PHE A 97 -17.19 -4.94 9.82
CA PHE A 97 -15.74 -4.76 9.93
C PHE A 97 -15.35 -3.47 10.63
N LEU A 98 -15.93 -2.35 10.21
CA LEU A 98 -15.59 -1.04 10.77
C LEU A 98 -16.17 -0.88 12.18
N GLU A 99 -17.36 -1.42 12.43
CA GLU A 99 -17.96 -1.42 13.76
C GLU A 99 -17.16 -2.28 14.74
N LEU A 100 -16.67 -3.46 14.33
CA LEU A 100 -15.85 -4.30 15.21
C LEU A 100 -14.48 -3.69 15.49
N LEU A 101 -13.86 -3.02 14.51
CA LEU A 101 -12.65 -2.23 14.75
C LEU A 101 -12.90 -1.08 15.74
N SER A 102 -14.01 -0.37 15.59
CA SER A 102 -14.41 0.72 16.50
C SER A 102 -14.62 0.18 17.92
N LEU A 103 -15.27 -0.98 18.05
CA LEU A 103 -15.47 -1.65 19.32
C LEU A 103 -14.12 -2.02 19.97
N LEU A 104 -13.21 -2.64 19.23
CA LEU A 104 -11.87 -2.98 19.74
C LEU A 104 -11.06 -1.75 20.16
N ALA A 105 -11.18 -0.65 19.41
CA ALA A 105 -10.56 0.63 19.76
C ALA A 105 -11.09 1.17 21.08
N SER A 106 -12.41 1.07 21.32
CA SER A 106 -13.03 1.58 22.54
C SER A 106 -12.55 0.89 23.84
N TYR A 107 -12.03 -0.34 23.73
CA TYR A 107 -11.46 -1.08 24.86
C TYR A 107 -9.94 -0.96 24.98
N ASN A 108 -9.25 -0.39 23.97
CA ASN A 108 -7.80 -0.38 23.94
C ASN A 108 -7.28 0.89 23.24
N GLU A 109 -6.83 1.84 24.06
CA GLU A 109 -6.26 3.12 23.61
C GLU A 109 -5.12 2.93 22.60
N LYS A 110 -4.29 1.88 22.74
CA LYS A 110 -3.22 1.61 21.77
C LYS A 110 -3.78 1.20 20.41
N VAL A 111 -4.89 0.47 20.38
CA VAL A 111 -5.58 0.11 19.13
C VAL A 111 -6.20 1.36 18.51
N GLU A 112 -6.84 2.20 19.32
CA GLU A 112 -7.39 3.48 18.88
C GLU A 112 -6.31 4.36 18.24
N ASP A 113 -5.15 4.50 18.90
CA ASP A 113 -4.03 5.29 18.41
C ASP A 113 -3.51 4.78 17.07
N VAL A 114 -3.30 3.48 16.91
CA VAL A 114 -2.77 2.93 15.64
C VAL A 114 -3.77 3.00 14.49
N LEU A 115 -5.07 2.95 14.78
CA LEU A 115 -6.12 3.12 13.78
C LEU A 115 -6.19 4.58 13.29
N LYS A 116 -5.99 5.56 14.19
CA LYS A 116 -5.97 7.00 13.85
C LYS A 116 -4.67 7.45 13.18
N SER A 117 -3.53 6.87 13.59
CA SER A 117 -2.20 7.28 13.13
C SER A 117 -1.72 6.61 11.85
N ALA A 118 -2.55 5.78 11.22
CA ALA A 118 -2.22 5.14 9.95
C ALA A 118 -1.93 6.20 8.85
N PRO A 119 -0.79 6.12 8.14
CA PRO A 119 -0.48 7.04 7.04
C PRO A 119 -1.61 7.05 6.00
N GLN A 120 -1.88 8.19 5.35
CA GLN A 120 -2.92 8.29 4.31
C GLN A 120 -2.81 7.22 3.20
N ASN A 121 -1.58 6.73 2.94
CA ASN A 121 -1.31 5.70 1.94
C ASN A 121 -1.53 4.26 2.45
N ALA A 122 -1.63 4.08 3.76
CA ALA A 122 -1.80 2.78 4.39
C ALA A 122 -3.30 2.45 4.51
N SER A 123 -3.94 2.15 3.38
CA SER A 123 -5.36 1.81 3.34
C SER A 123 -5.57 0.33 3.67
N TYR A 124 -5.73 0.02 4.96
CA TYR A 124 -6.06 -1.33 5.46
C TYR A 124 -7.53 -1.73 5.26
N THR A 125 -8.29 -0.97 4.47
CA THR A 125 -9.76 -1.01 4.50
C THR A 125 -10.42 -1.87 3.42
N SER A 126 -9.74 -2.27 2.35
CA SER A 126 -10.38 -3.16 1.37
C SER A 126 -9.46 -4.13 0.66
N THR A 127 -8.29 -3.67 0.20
CA THR A 127 -7.29 -4.54 -0.43
C THR A 127 -6.74 -5.53 0.58
N ILE A 128 -6.27 -5.04 1.73
CA ILE A 128 -5.69 -5.87 2.79
C ILE A 128 -6.73 -6.84 3.39
N GLN A 129 -8.00 -6.42 3.52
CA GLN A 129 -9.07 -7.33 3.95
C GLN A 129 -9.22 -8.52 3.01
N LYS A 130 -9.20 -8.27 1.70
CA LYS A 130 -9.31 -9.33 0.68
C LYS A 130 -8.09 -10.23 0.71
N GLU A 131 -6.88 -9.68 0.85
CA GLU A 131 -5.65 -10.47 0.94
C GLU A 131 -5.66 -11.40 2.17
N ILE A 132 -6.02 -10.87 3.35
CA ILE A 132 -6.16 -11.69 4.57
C ILE A 132 -7.19 -12.80 4.36
N LEU A 133 -8.34 -12.47 3.77
CA LEU A 133 -9.39 -13.45 3.48
C LEU A 133 -8.92 -14.53 2.50
N GLN A 134 -8.17 -14.16 1.46
CA GLN A 134 -7.58 -15.09 0.49
C GLN A 134 -6.55 -16.01 1.14
N ILE A 135 -5.73 -15.50 2.07
CA ILE A 135 -4.79 -16.31 2.85
C ILE A 135 -5.56 -17.33 3.69
N TYR A 136 -6.63 -16.91 4.37
CA TYR A 136 -7.48 -17.84 5.13
C TYR A 136 -8.11 -18.90 4.24
N ALA A 137 -8.73 -18.51 3.12
CA ALA A 137 -9.33 -19.43 2.17
C ALA A 137 -8.30 -20.45 1.65
N SER A 138 -7.10 -19.98 1.28
CA SER A 138 -6.02 -20.86 0.81
C SER A 138 -5.58 -21.85 1.88
N ARG A 139 -5.44 -21.41 3.14
CA ARG A 139 -5.09 -22.30 4.25
C ARG A 139 -6.18 -23.35 4.52
N VAL A 140 -7.44 -22.94 4.52
CA VAL A 140 -8.57 -23.87 4.72
C VAL A 140 -8.60 -24.90 3.59
N CYS A 141 -8.47 -24.47 2.34
CA CYS A 141 -8.40 -25.38 1.19
C CYS A 141 -7.21 -26.35 1.28
N ASN A 142 -6.04 -25.87 1.72
CA ASN A 142 -4.86 -26.74 1.89
C ASN A 142 -5.09 -27.80 2.95
N VAL A 143 -5.65 -27.43 4.11
CA VAL A 143 -5.99 -28.38 5.17
C VAL A 143 -6.99 -29.42 4.68
N ILE A 144 -8.07 -28.99 4.01
CA ILE A 144 -9.07 -29.91 3.42
C ILE A 144 -8.40 -30.85 2.41
N ARG A 145 -7.52 -30.32 1.55
CA ARG A 145 -6.79 -31.13 0.56
C ARG A 145 -5.88 -32.16 1.22
N GLU A 146 -5.17 -31.78 2.29
CA GLU A 146 -4.33 -32.70 3.07
C GLU A 146 -5.17 -33.77 3.78
N GLU A 147 -6.33 -33.40 4.33
CA GLU A 147 -7.27 -34.32 4.96
C GLU A 147 -7.84 -35.34 3.97
N ILE A 148 -8.16 -34.92 2.74
CA ILE A 148 -8.58 -35.83 1.67
C ILE A 148 -7.41 -36.74 1.27
N GLY A 149 -6.23 -36.18 1.03
CA GLY A 149 -5.06 -36.90 0.52
C GLY A 149 -5.34 -37.55 -0.83
N ASP A 150 -4.92 -38.81 -1.00
CA ASP A 150 -5.16 -39.59 -2.24
C ASP A 150 -6.46 -40.41 -2.21
N ARG A 151 -7.37 -40.10 -1.28
CA ARG A 151 -8.64 -40.82 -1.14
C ARG A 151 -9.60 -40.50 -2.27
N LYS A 152 -10.46 -41.46 -2.60
CA LYS A 152 -11.57 -41.24 -3.54
C LYS A 152 -12.57 -40.25 -2.92
N PHE A 153 -12.99 -39.26 -3.71
CA PHE A 153 -14.02 -38.31 -3.34
C PHE A 153 -15.06 -38.19 -4.45
N SER A 154 -16.25 -37.71 -4.10
CA SER A 154 -17.33 -37.41 -5.05
C SER A 154 -17.69 -35.93 -4.95
N ILE A 155 -17.94 -35.27 -6.08
CA ILE A 155 -18.44 -33.90 -6.13
C ILE A 155 -19.94 -33.97 -6.38
N ILE A 156 -20.73 -33.33 -5.51
CA ILE A 156 -22.16 -33.13 -5.72
C ILE A 156 -22.32 -31.72 -6.31
N VAL A 157 -22.98 -31.64 -7.46
CA VAL A 157 -23.26 -30.38 -8.15
C VAL A 157 -24.76 -30.13 -8.04
N ASP A 158 -25.13 -28.99 -7.49
CA ASP A 158 -26.53 -28.53 -7.40
C ASP A 158 -26.68 -27.26 -8.24
N GLU A 159 -27.73 -27.19 -9.06
CA GLU A 159 -28.04 -26.05 -9.92
C GLU A 159 -29.30 -25.36 -9.38
N ALA A 160 -29.13 -24.13 -8.89
CA ALA A 160 -30.25 -23.26 -8.54
C ALA A 160 -30.47 -22.22 -9.64
N ARG A 161 -31.74 -21.87 -9.90
CA ARG A 161 -32.11 -20.75 -10.77
C ARG A 161 -32.48 -19.55 -9.90
N ASP A 162 -31.86 -18.41 -10.18
CA ASP A 162 -32.16 -17.12 -9.54
C ASP A 162 -33.52 -16.56 -9.99
#